data_AF-A0A2S9JM46-F1
#
_entry.id   AF-A0A2S9JM46-F1
#
_cell.length_a   1.000
_cell.length_b   1.000
_cell.length_c   1.000
_cell.angle_alpha   90.00
_cell.angle_beta   90.00
_cell.angle_gamma   90.00
#
_symmetry.space_group_name_H-M   'P 1'
#
loop_
_entity.id
_entity.type
_entity.pdbx_description
1 polymer ?
#
loop_
_entity_poly.entity_id
_entity_poly.type
_entity_poly.pdbx_seq_one_letter_code
_entity_poly.pdbx_strand_id
1 'polypeptide(L)'
;MKSKQEIQLEAVNAILSGELLLEEAMAKYNVKDKRTMLAWIKKMIPLLRSLTSQTDSSTETLRGTASRRHHNNLDTHILQENTLLRKVISLQDKVSELEKTNMQLIRHRNLLLEKISLLESCFQINQKESP
;
A
#
# COMPACT_ATOMS: atom_id res chain seq x y z
N MET A 1 -15.04 -0.89 -29.21
CA MET A 1 -13.66 -1.22 -28.77
C MET A 1 -13.14 -0.04 -27.99
N LYS A 2 -12.66 -0.22 -26.75
CA LYS A 2 -12.07 0.88 -25.97
C LYS A 2 -10.83 1.40 -26.70
N SER A 3 -10.62 2.72 -26.67
CA SER A 3 -9.45 3.31 -27.31
C SER A 3 -8.17 2.90 -26.56
N LYS A 4 -7.02 2.86 -27.26
CA LYS A 4 -5.72 2.57 -26.64
C LYS A 4 -5.43 3.53 -25.47
N GLN A 5 -5.91 4.76 -25.55
CA GLN A 5 -5.76 5.76 -24.50
C GLN A 5 -6.66 5.50 -23.30
N GLU A 6 -7.92 5.07 -23.51
CA GLU A 6 -8.81 4.66 -22.42
C GLU A 6 -8.24 3.49 -21.61
N ILE A 7 -7.69 2.48 -22.29
CA ILE A 7 -7.07 1.32 -21.61
C ILE A 7 -5.88 1.76 -20.76
N GLN A 8 -5.06 2.68 -21.27
CA GLN A 8 -3.93 3.24 -20.53
C GLN A 8 -4.41 4.07 -19.34
N LEU A 9 -5.47 4.84 -19.50
CA LEU A 9 -6.05 5.65 -18.44
C LEU A 9 -6.64 4.78 -17.32
N GLU A 10 -7.38 3.74 -17.68
CA GLU A 10 -7.97 2.77 -16.76
C GLU A 10 -6.90 2.01 -15.98
N ALA A 11 -5.84 1.57 -16.67
CA ALA A 11 -4.70 0.92 -16.04
C ALA A 11 -4.00 1.84 -15.03
N VAL A 12 -3.73 3.09 -15.41
CA VAL A 12 -3.07 4.05 -14.53
C VAL A 12 -3.97 4.44 -13.36
N ASN A 13 -5.28 4.60 -13.58
CA ASN A 13 -6.24 4.92 -12.52
C ASN A 13 -6.36 3.79 -11.49
N ALA A 14 -6.41 2.53 -11.93
CA ALA A 14 -6.43 1.37 -11.04
C ALA A 14 -5.15 1.25 -10.19
N ILE A 15 -3.99 1.62 -10.75
CA ILE A 15 -2.72 1.66 -10.01
C ILE A 15 -2.72 2.80 -8.98
N LEU A 16 -3.15 4.00 -9.36
CA LEU A 16 -3.12 5.18 -8.48
C LEU A 16 -4.16 5.12 -7.35
N SER A 17 -5.31 4.49 -7.60
CA SER A 17 -6.34 4.24 -6.58
C SER A 17 -5.98 3.11 -5.61
N GLY A 18 -4.94 2.32 -5.93
CA GLY A 18 -4.53 1.17 -5.13
C GLY A 18 -5.39 -0.07 -5.32
N GLU A 19 -6.27 -0.09 -6.33
CA GLU A 19 -7.06 -1.28 -6.68
C GLU A 19 -6.20 -2.40 -7.28
N LEU A 20 -5.09 -2.05 -7.93
CA LEU A 20 -4.13 -3.00 -8.49
C LEU A 20 -2.71 -2.60 -8.16
N LEU A 21 -1.90 -3.59 -7.77
CA LEU A 21 -0.45 -3.44 -7.75
C LEU A 21 0.11 -3.32 -9.17
N LEU A 22 1.33 -2.79 -9.29
CA LEU A 22 1.96 -2.56 -10.58
C LEU A 22 2.08 -3.85 -11.39
N GLU A 23 2.48 -4.94 -10.74
CA GLU A 23 2.64 -6.26 -11.32
C GLU A 23 1.29 -6.85 -11.78
N GLU A 24 0.23 -6.64 -11.00
CA GLU A 24 -1.13 -7.09 -11.32
C GLU A 24 -1.73 -6.33 -12.50
N ALA A 25 -1.52 -5.01 -12.54
CA ALA A 25 -1.91 -4.18 -13.67
C ALA A 25 -1.12 -4.57 -14.94
N MET A 26 0.18 -4.88 -14.81
CA MET A 26 0.98 -5.37 -15.93
C MET A 26 0.42 -6.68 -16.50
N ALA A 27 0.02 -7.63 -15.65
CA ALA A 27 -0.61 -8.87 -16.07
C ALA A 27 -1.99 -8.62 -16.72
N LYS A 28 -2.84 -7.80 -16.10
CA LYS A 28 -4.22 -7.52 -16.55
C LYS A 28 -4.28 -6.79 -17.89
N TYR A 29 -3.37 -5.84 -18.11
CA TYR A 29 -3.32 -5.02 -19.33
C TYR A 29 -2.26 -5.50 -20.33
N ASN A 30 -1.70 -6.68 -20.13
CA ASN A 30 -0.71 -7.34 -21.01
C ASN A 30 0.52 -6.47 -21.32
N VAL A 31 1.07 -5.82 -20.29
CA VAL A 31 2.28 -4.99 -20.39
C VAL A 31 3.47 -5.79 -19.88
N LYS A 32 4.38 -6.14 -20.79
CA LYS A 32 5.55 -6.97 -20.46
C LYS A 32 6.67 -6.21 -19.73
N ASP A 33 6.82 -4.93 -20.03
CA ASP A 33 7.92 -4.11 -19.49
C ASP A 33 7.41 -3.08 -18.48
N LYS A 34 7.98 -3.11 -17.27
CA LYS A 34 7.72 -2.15 -16.20
C LYS A 34 7.97 -0.71 -16.65
N ARG A 35 8.97 -0.48 -17.53
CA ARG A 35 9.26 0.86 -18.07
C ARG A 35 8.10 1.41 -18.90
N THR A 36 7.39 0.54 -19.61
CA THR A 36 6.22 0.92 -20.41
C THR A 36 5.07 1.36 -19.51
N MET A 37 4.82 0.63 -18.42
CA MET A 37 3.80 1.01 -17.44
C MET A 37 4.15 2.33 -16.75
N LEU A 38 5.40 2.52 -16.36
CA LEU A 38 5.88 3.78 -15.78
C LEU A 38 5.77 4.96 -16.77
N ALA A 39 6.03 4.73 -18.06
CA ALA A 39 5.85 5.73 -19.09
C ALA A 39 4.37 6.12 -19.25
N TRP A 40 3.45 5.16 -19.15
CA TRP A 40 2.00 5.43 -19.16
C TRP A 40 1.59 6.26 -17.94
N ILE A 41 2.05 5.88 -16.75
CA ILE A 41 1.79 6.63 -15.51
C ILE A 41 2.27 8.08 -15.66
N LYS A 42 3.52 8.30 -16.06
CA LYS A 42 4.08 9.65 -16.27
C LYS A 42 3.29 10.46 -17.30
N LYS A 43 2.81 9.83 -18.37
CA LYS A 43 2.05 10.49 -19.43
C LYS A 43 0.60 10.81 -19.02
N MET A 44 -0.02 9.96 -18.22
CA MET A 44 -1.45 10.07 -17.87
C MET A 44 -1.72 10.83 -16.58
N ILE A 45 -0.74 10.94 -15.65
CA ILE A 45 -0.87 11.74 -14.43
C ILE A 45 -1.33 13.19 -14.69
N PRO A 46 -0.73 13.94 -15.65
CA PRO A 46 -1.18 15.31 -15.95
C PRO A 46 -2.62 15.38 -16.46
N LEU A 47 -3.05 14.37 -17.22
CA LEU A 47 -4.37 14.29 -17.81
C LEU A 47 -5.44 13.98 -16.74
N LEU A 48 -5.15 13.04 -15.84
CA LEU A 48 -6.02 12.74 -14.68
C LEU A 48 -6.18 13.94 -13.76
N ARG A 49 -5.10 14.69 -13.52
CA ARG A 49 -5.15 15.92 -12.70
C ARG A 49 -6.00 17.02 -13.35
N SER A 50 -6.01 17.10 -14.69
CA SER A 50 -6.87 18.04 -15.41
C SER A 50 -8.35 17.64 -15.37
N LEU A 51 -8.63 16.33 -15.35
CA LEU A 51 -9.99 15.80 -15.31
C LEU A 51 -10.64 16.00 -13.93
N THR A 52 -9.87 15.84 -12.85
CA THR A 52 -10.35 16.13 -11.48
C THR A 52 -10.54 17.62 -11.22
N SER A 53 -9.90 18.50 -12.01
CA SER A 53 -10.05 19.96 -11.89
C SER A 53 -11.32 20.51 -12.58
N GLN A 54 -11.95 19.73 -13.46
CA GLN A 54 -13.17 20.17 -14.15
C GLN A 54 -14.46 19.91 -13.37
N THR A 55 -14.45 19.01 -12.39
CA THR A 55 -15.65 18.70 -11.59
C THR A 55 -16.03 19.79 -10.58
N ASP A 56 -15.11 20.73 -10.26
CA ASP A 56 -15.32 21.76 -9.23
C ASP A 56 -15.37 23.21 -9.77
N SER A 57 -15.45 23.40 -11.09
CA SER A 57 -15.22 24.71 -11.73
C SER A 57 -16.48 25.32 -12.35
N SER A 58 -17.52 25.54 -11.54
CA SER A 58 -18.60 26.47 -11.85
C SER A 58 -18.57 27.66 -10.89
N THR A 59 -17.52 28.48 -10.95
CA THR A 59 -17.56 29.90 -10.57
C THR A 59 -16.35 30.64 -11.17
N GLU A 60 -16.67 31.67 -11.96
CA GLU A 60 -15.92 32.92 -12.24
C GLU A 60 -14.77 33.25 -11.26
N THR A 61 -13.64 33.89 -11.59
CA THR A 61 -13.34 34.97 -12.55
C THR A 61 -11.81 35.24 -12.57
N LEU A 62 -11.36 35.88 -13.67
CA LEU A 62 -10.25 36.87 -13.76
C LEU A 62 -8.78 36.47 -13.47
N ARG A 63 -8.04 36.34 -14.59
CA ARG A 63 -6.85 37.14 -14.96
C ARG A 63 -5.81 37.44 -13.86
N GLY A 64 -4.65 36.75 -13.95
CA GLY A 64 -3.36 37.33 -13.55
C GLY A 64 -2.59 36.67 -12.39
N THR A 65 -2.30 35.35 -12.41
CA THR A 65 -1.40 34.73 -11.42
C THR A 65 -0.67 33.47 -11.96
N ALA A 66 0.10 33.58 -13.05
CA ALA A 66 0.86 32.42 -13.55
C ALA A 66 2.04 32.02 -12.65
N SER A 67 2.68 32.96 -11.92
CA SER A 67 3.85 32.64 -11.08
C SER A 67 3.54 32.20 -9.63
N ARG A 68 2.34 32.42 -9.09
CA ARG A 68 2.00 32.01 -7.70
C ARG A 68 1.45 30.58 -7.59
N ARG A 69 0.90 30.01 -8.66
CA ARG A 69 0.29 28.66 -8.62
C ARG A 69 1.29 27.51 -8.45
N HIS A 70 2.54 27.71 -8.85
CA HIS A 70 3.56 26.66 -8.72
C HIS A 70 4.11 26.55 -7.28
N HIS A 71 4.16 27.65 -6.53
CA HIS A 71 4.67 27.64 -5.15
C HIS A 71 3.66 26.97 -4.20
N ASN A 72 2.37 27.34 -4.30
CA ASN A 72 1.31 26.74 -3.47
C ASN A 72 1.11 25.23 -3.75
N ASN A 73 1.40 24.78 -4.98
CA ASN A 73 1.37 23.35 -5.33
C ASN A 73 2.56 22.57 -4.74
N LEU A 74 3.71 23.22 -4.57
CA LEU A 74 4.87 22.61 -3.93
C LEU A 74 4.63 22.49 -2.41
N ASP A 75 4.10 23.54 -1.79
CA ASP A 75 3.83 23.55 -0.35
C ASP A 75 2.75 22.53 0.04
N THR A 76 1.72 22.35 -0.79
CA THR A 76 0.70 21.32 -0.59
C THR A 76 1.26 19.91 -0.76
N HIS A 77 2.17 19.68 -1.71
CA HIS A 77 2.86 18.41 -1.87
C HIS A 77 3.77 18.11 -0.67
N ILE A 78 4.54 19.10 -0.21
CA ILE A 78 5.40 18.97 0.98
C ILE A 78 4.55 18.63 2.20
N LEU A 79 3.39 19.28 2.37
CA LEU A 79 2.51 18.99 3.50
C LEU A 79 1.95 17.57 3.43
N GLN A 80 1.48 17.14 2.25
CA GLN A 80 1.00 15.77 2.03
C GLN A 80 2.09 14.73 2.29
N GLU A 81 3.30 14.95 1.77
CA GLU A 81 4.45 14.08 1.98
C GLU A 81 4.80 13.98 3.46
N ASN A 82 4.82 15.09 4.19
CA ASN A 82 5.03 15.08 5.64
C ASN A 82 3.92 14.32 6.40
N THR A 83 2.65 14.43 5.98
CA THR A 83 1.56 13.65 6.56
C THR A 83 1.73 12.15 6.30
N LEU A 84 2.12 11.78 5.08
CA LEU A 84 2.39 10.39 4.72
C LEU A 84 3.59 9.85 5.50
N LEU A 85 4.67 10.61 5.63
CA LEU A 85 5.84 10.23 6.42
C LEU A 85 5.47 9.98 7.89
N ARG A 86 4.63 10.82 8.50
CA ARG A 86 4.13 10.57 9.87
C ARG A 86 3.32 9.29 9.97
N LYS A 87 2.48 8.99 8.98
CA LYS A 87 1.74 7.72 8.92
C LYS A 87 2.68 6.53 8.78
N VAL A 88 3.71 6.63 7.93
CA VAL A 88 4.72 5.59 7.76
C VAL A 88 5.46 5.33 9.07
N ILE A 89 5.89 6.37 9.78
CA ILE A 89 6.54 6.24 11.10
C ILE A 89 5.61 5.54 12.09
N SER A 90 4.35 6.00 12.19
CA SER A 90 3.38 5.37 13.09
C SER A 90 3.10 3.90 12.77
N LEU A 91 3.06 3.55 11.48
CA LEU A 91 2.90 2.15 11.05
C LEU A 91 4.16 1.32 11.37
N GLN A 92 5.35 1.88 11.20
CA GLN A 92 6.61 1.21 11.57
C GLN A 92 6.68 0.95 13.07
N ASP A 93 6.30 1.93 13.89
CA ASP A 93 6.21 1.76 15.35
C ASP A 93 5.23 0.63 15.69
N LYS A 94 4.07 0.60 15.01
CA LYS A 94 3.07 -0.44 15.27
C LYS A 94 3.54 -1.83 14.86
N VAL A 95 4.25 -1.96 13.75
CA VAL A 95 4.89 -3.21 13.33
C VAL A 95 5.92 -3.65 14.37
N SER A 96 6.76 -2.74 14.86
CA SER A 96 7.75 -3.05 15.90
C SER A 96 7.10 -3.55 17.20
N GLU A 97 5.98 -2.96 17.62
CA GLU A 97 5.21 -3.44 18.76
C GLU A 97 4.64 -4.85 18.53
N LEU A 98 4.04 -5.08 17.36
CA LEU A 98 3.46 -6.38 17.01
C LEU A 98 4.52 -7.47 16.92
N GLU A 99 5.71 -7.15 16.42
CA GLU A 99 6.83 -8.09 16.40
C GLU A 99 7.28 -8.47 17.82
N LYS A 100 7.34 -7.49 18.74
CA LYS A 100 7.68 -7.75 20.15
C LYS A 100 6.67 -8.66 20.84
N THR A 101 5.37 -8.40 20.66
CA THR A 101 4.33 -9.24 21.26
C THR A 101 4.32 -10.63 20.62
N ASN A 102 4.53 -10.74 19.32
CA ASN A 102 4.64 -12.02 18.63
C ASN A 102 5.82 -12.86 19.15
N MET A 103 6.99 -12.23 19.38
CA MET A 103 8.12 -12.91 20.02
C MET A 103 7.79 -13.45 21.41
N GLN A 104 7.03 -12.70 22.22
CA GLN A 104 6.59 -13.17 23.54
C GLN A 104 5.64 -14.37 23.41
N LEU A 105 4.67 -14.31 22.48
CA LEU A 105 3.75 -15.42 22.22
C LEU A 105 4.49 -16.68 21.76
N ILE A 106 5.48 -16.54 20.89
CA ILE A 106 6.32 -17.67 20.45
C ILE A 106 7.05 -18.31 21.65
N ARG A 107 7.60 -17.51 22.57
CA ARG A 107 8.23 -18.03 23.79
C ARG A 107 7.25 -18.79 24.67
N HIS A 108 6.06 -18.23 24.91
CA HIS A 108 5.02 -18.90 25.69
C HIS A 108 4.54 -20.19 25.03
N ARG A 109 4.35 -20.18 23.70
CA ARG A 109 4.01 -21.37 22.92
C ARG A 109 5.06 -22.46 23.09
N ASN A 110 6.34 -22.12 22.97
CA ASN A 110 7.43 -23.09 23.10
C ASN A 110 7.48 -23.70 24.51
N LEU A 111 7.31 -22.88 25.55
CA LEU A 111 7.24 -23.37 26.93
C LEU A 111 6.05 -24.31 27.16
N LEU A 112 4.88 -24.00 26.57
CA LEU A 112 3.71 -24.88 26.67
C LEU A 112 3.93 -26.19 25.92
N LEU A 113 4.55 -26.15 24.74
CA LEU A 113 4.90 -27.36 23.99
C LEU A 113 5.88 -28.25 24.76
N GLU A 114 6.88 -27.68 25.43
CA GLU A 114 7.79 -28.42 26.29
C GLU A 114 7.05 -29.09 27.46
N LYS A 115 6.17 -28.36 28.15
CA LYS A 115 5.35 -28.92 29.23
C LYS A 115 4.43 -30.05 28.75
N ILE A 116 3.80 -29.88 27.59
CA ILE A 116 2.95 -30.92 26.99
C ILE A 116 3.80 -32.15 26.68
N SER A 117 4.96 -32.00 26.06
CA SER A 117 5.86 -33.11 25.74
C SER A 117 6.32 -33.87 26.99
N LEU A 118 6.63 -33.16 28.08
CA LEU A 118 6.95 -33.78 29.37
C LEU A 118 5.76 -34.57 29.93
N LEU A 119 4.56 -34.00 29.90
CA LEU A 119 3.34 -34.67 30.36
C LEU A 119 3.01 -35.90 29.52
N GLU A 120 3.15 -35.82 28.20
CA GLU A 120 2.95 -36.94 27.28
C GLU A 120 3.95 -38.08 27.57
N SER A 121 5.22 -37.74 27.83
CA SER A 121 6.24 -38.72 28.21
C SER A 121 5.89 -39.41 29.54
N CYS A 122 5.55 -38.65 30.57
CA CYS A 122 5.10 -39.20 31.86
C CYS A 122 3.85 -40.08 31.70
N PHE A 123 2.89 -39.67 30.87
CA PHE A 123 1.67 -40.42 30.62
C PHE A 123 1.95 -41.74 29.90
N GLN A 124 2.86 -41.76 28.92
CA GLN A 124 3.29 -42.98 28.23
C GLN A 124 3.99 -43.96 29.19
N ILE A 125 4.84 -43.46 30.09
CA ILE A 125 5.49 -44.27 31.12
C ILE A 125 4.43 -44.91 32.04
N ASN A 126 3.50 -44.11 32.56
CA ASN A 126 2.44 -44.58 33.46
C ASN A 126 1.51 -45.61 32.79
N GLN A 127 1.22 -45.47 31.50
CA GLN A 127 0.45 -46.49 30.76
C GLN A 127 1.22 -47.80 30.57
N LYS A 128 2.54 -47.73 30.45
CA LYS A 128 3.40 -48.91 30.26
C LYS A 128 3.65 -49.68 31.56
N GLU A 129 3.53 -48.99 32.70
CA GLU A 129 3.66 -49.56 34.05
C GLU A 129 2.34 -50.05 34.66
N SER A 130 1.21 -49.85 33.97
CA SER A 130 -0.10 -50.37 34.38
C SER A 130 -0.27 -51.82 33.86
N PRO A 131 -0.33 -52.84 34.74
CA PRO A 131 -0.44 -54.26 34.36
C PRO A 131 -1.81 -54.66 33.79
#